data_AF-A0AAE1CDV7-F1
#
_entry.id   AF-A0AAE1CDV7-F1
#
_cell.length_a   1.000
_cell.length_b   1.000
_cell.length_c   1.000
_cell.angle_alpha   90.00
_cell.angle_beta   90.00
_cell.angle_gamma   90.00
#
_symmetry.space_group_name_H-M   'P 1'
#
loop_
_entity.id
_entity.type
_entity.pdbx_description
1 polymer ?
#
loop_
_entity_poly.entity_id
_entity_poly.type
_entity_poly.pdbx_seq_one_letter_code
_entity_poly.pdbx_strand_id
1 'polypeptide(L)'
;MEIDADTIISPENYETYPGTPRRQASRREVQDLLDRGFMTQEKVHGRLTESLIDTLLIGREGGAAELSRIRAVFQHLRGTTSTCVSEEKFSRFLADAFPPLSDTNLSKGVAALFDIFSWNAAFPFPPASPDTPMLDEDGFIRAVVLLGVDPRSRHLVNFAFGCCHGVSSGHWGPHYGWLVSKRGKTAQDFRRHLFRSLSEPLPGTAMQGEDIPMTTIAVPRFGYYQPRETASRGPLKDDREDNGEDIEDDDEQQVVVMVEEDERSIDVRDVLSECPAEQDSLTAKPLRESYDIALEHLPRQPHDLFMLGVPVPKLVQLFTVLDLVGRFPAPKTLIDSLAAKATPGRGGNDAFVDWHSFDTLLVHVSKDVAQSLSNIFSVFKGVEARS
;
A
#
# COMPACT_ATOMS: atom_id res chain seq x y z
N MET A 1 2.36 -10.97 3.48
CA MET A 1 3.32 -11.57 2.55
C MET A 1 3.00 -13.04 2.55
N GLU A 2 2.41 -13.56 1.48
CA GLU A 2 2.28 -15.01 1.32
C GLU A 2 3.57 -15.44 0.63
N ILE A 3 4.52 -15.86 1.45
CA ILE A 3 5.68 -16.60 0.98
C ILE A 3 5.18 -18.04 0.83
N ASP A 4 5.40 -18.68 -0.33
CA ASP A 4 5.01 -20.07 -0.50
C ASP A 4 5.70 -20.92 0.57
N ALA A 5 4.98 -21.93 1.10
CA ALA A 5 5.44 -22.72 2.24
C ALA A 5 6.82 -23.37 2.04
N ASP A 6 7.23 -23.54 0.78
CA ASP A 6 8.51 -24.13 0.38
C ASP A 6 9.64 -23.11 0.13
N THR A 7 9.41 -21.81 0.29
CA THR A 7 10.45 -20.78 0.07
C THR A 7 11.37 -20.61 1.30
N ILE A 8 12.68 -20.55 1.07
CA ILE A 8 13.68 -20.19 2.08
C ILE A 8 13.97 -18.69 2.03
N ILE A 9 13.92 -18.03 3.19
CA ILE A 9 14.47 -16.67 3.34
C ILE A 9 15.99 -16.80 3.54
N SER A 10 16.76 -16.26 2.58
CA SER A 10 18.21 -16.26 2.66
C SER A 10 18.71 -15.40 3.83
N PRO A 11 19.71 -15.85 4.60
CA PRO A 11 20.39 -15.02 5.60
C PRO A 11 21.36 -14.00 4.97
N GLU A 12 21.60 -14.07 3.65
CA GLU A 12 22.49 -13.12 2.96
C GLU A 12 21.91 -11.70 2.97
N ASN A 13 22.78 -10.69 3.19
CA ASN A 13 22.40 -9.29 3.10
C ASN A 13 22.61 -8.75 1.66
N TYR A 14 21.88 -7.70 1.30
CA TYR A 14 22.03 -6.92 0.06
C TYR A 14 23.45 -6.49 -0.28
N GLU A 15 24.21 -6.17 0.76
CA GLU A 15 25.58 -5.65 0.66
C GLU A 15 26.64 -6.74 0.52
N THR A 16 26.25 -8.01 0.62
CA THR A 16 27.18 -9.16 0.62
C THR A 16 28.00 -9.23 -0.67
N TYR A 17 27.40 -8.86 -1.81
CA TYR A 17 28.10 -8.86 -3.10
C TYR A 17 28.10 -7.46 -3.73
N PRO A 18 29.23 -7.03 -4.30
CA PRO A 18 29.37 -5.70 -4.88
C PRO A 18 28.39 -5.46 -6.02
N GLY A 19 28.09 -4.18 -6.27
CA GLY A 19 27.11 -3.76 -7.27
C GLY A 19 27.37 -4.36 -8.64
N THR A 20 26.50 -5.28 -9.06
CA THR A 20 26.51 -5.89 -10.38
C THR A 20 26.46 -4.83 -11.48
N PRO A 21 26.94 -5.12 -12.72
CA PRO A 21 26.83 -4.18 -13.83
C PRO A 21 25.41 -3.63 -14.02
N ARG A 22 24.40 -4.48 -13.77
CA ARG A 22 22.99 -4.08 -13.80
C ARG A 22 22.64 -3.04 -12.74
N ARG A 23 23.04 -3.25 -11.48
CA ARG A 23 22.83 -2.28 -10.39
C ARG A 23 23.50 -0.94 -10.68
N GLN A 24 24.74 -0.97 -11.20
CA GLN A 24 25.47 0.25 -11.56
C GLN A 24 24.77 1.01 -12.68
N ALA A 25 24.31 0.31 -13.73
CA ALA A 25 23.55 0.91 -14.81
C ALA A 25 22.23 1.54 -14.30
N SER A 26 21.46 0.81 -13.48
CA SER A 26 20.22 1.35 -12.91
C SER A 26 20.45 2.58 -12.02
N ARG A 27 21.51 2.61 -11.20
CA ARG A 27 21.84 3.80 -10.40
C ARG A 27 22.20 5.00 -11.27
N ARG A 28 22.97 4.81 -12.35
CA ARG A 28 23.29 5.89 -13.29
C ARG A 28 22.05 6.42 -14.00
N GLU A 29 21.15 5.52 -14.40
CA GLU A 29 19.89 5.89 -15.04
C GLU A 29 19.00 6.70 -14.09
N VAL A 30 18.81 6.26 -12.84
CA VAL A 30 18.04 7.04 -11.86
C VAL A 30 18.71 8.38 -11.56
N GLN A 31 20.05 8.44 -11.52
CA GLN A 31 20.78 9.69 -11.31
C GLN A 31 20.53 10.68 -12.45
N ASP A 32 20.57 10.22 -13.71
CA ASP A 32 20.24 11.04 -14.87
C ASP A 32 18.81 11.59 -14.78
N LEU A 33 17.83 10.76 -14.42
CA LEU A 33 16.45 11.20 -14.26
C LEU A 33 16.29 12.22 -13.12
N LEU A 34 17.03 12.05 -12.03
CA LEU A 34 17.08 13.00 -10.92
C LEU A 34 17.67 14.34 -11.37
N ASP A 35 18.82 14.31 -12.05
CA ASP A 35 19.53 15.49 -12.56
C ASP A 35 18.70 16.28 -13.58
N ARG A 36 17.87 15.57 -14.36
CA ARG A 36 16.91 16.15 -15.32
C ARG A 36 15.61 16.64 -14.67
N GLY A 37 15.44 16.49 -13.36
CA GLY A 37 14.28 16.98 -12.61
C GLY A 37 13.02 16.12 -12.76
N PHE A 38 13.11 14.86 -13.18
CA PHE A 38 11.96 13.97 -13.27
C PHE A 38 11.51 13.39 -11.93
N MET A 39 12.31 13.58 -10.87
CA MET A 39 12.06 13.02 -9.54
C MET A 39 11.49 14.05 -8.55
N THR A 40 10.88 15.14 -9.00
CA THR A 40 10.17 16.07 -8.11
C THR A 40 8.82 15.51 -7.68
N GLN A 41 8.32 15.95 -6.53
CA GLN A 41 7.00 15.56 -6.01
C GLN A 41 5.89 15.72 -7.05
N GLU A 42 5.82 16.88 -7.71
CA GLU A 42 4.84 17.18 -8.76
C GLU A 42 4.90 16.17 -9.92
N LYS A 43 6.12 15.87 -10.41
CA LYS A 43 6.30 14.93 -11.53
C LYS A 43 5.95 13.49 -11.14
N VAL A 44 6.26 13.08 -9.90
CA VAL A 44 5.88 11.76 -9.38
C VAL A 44 4.36 11.65 -9.25
N HIS A 45 3.69 12.66 -8.68
CA HIS A 45 2.24 12.70 -8.60
C HIS A 45 1.56 12.68 -9.97
N GLY A 46 2.06 13.48 -10.93
CA GLY A 46 1.54 13.50 -12.29
C GLY A 46 1.59 12.12 -12.95
N ARG A 47 2.75 11.46 -12.94
CA ARG A 47 2.92 10.12 -13.51
C ARG A 47 2.07 9.05 -12.83
N LEU A 48 1.96 9.10 -11.50
CA LEU A 48 1.10 8.18 -10.77
C LEU A 48 -0.37 8.37 -11.18
N THR A 49 -0.83 9.63 -11.27
CA THR A 49 -2.20 9.95 -11.68
C THR A 49 -2.49 9.47 -13.09
N GLU A 50 -1.58 9.72 -14.04
CA GLU A 50 -1.67 9.22 -15.42
C GLU A 50 -1.74 7.69 -15.46
N SER A 51 -0.85 7.00 -14.74
CA SER A 51 -0.85 5.54 -14.67
C SER A 51 -2.15 4.96 -14.09
N LEU A 52 -2.76 5.64 -13.11
CA LEU A 52 -4.05 5.25 -12.54
C LEU A 52 -5.20 5.50 -13.52
N ILE A 53 -5.17 6.62 -14.26
CA ILE A 53 -6.12 6.91 -15.33
C ILE A 53 -6.02 5.85 -16.43
N ASP A 54 -4.82 5.52 -16.88
CA ASP A 54 -4.60 4.49 -17.89
C ASP A 54 -5.17 3.13 -17.45
N THR A 55 -5.02 2.80 -16.17
CA THR A 55 -5.62 1.58 -15.59
C THR A 55 -7.14 1.59 -15.70
N LEU A 56 -7.79 2.73 -15.49
CA LEU A 56 -9.25 2.87 -15.70
C LEU A 56 -9.61 2.73 -17.19
N LEU A 57 -8.84 3.33 -18.09
CA LEU A 57 -9.16 3.43 -19.52
C LEU A 57 -8.91 2.13 -20.27
N ILE A 58 -7.81 1.44 -20.00
CA ILE A 58 -7.35 0.27 -20.75
C ILE A 58 -8.02 -1.02 -20.25
N GLY A 59 -8.41 -1.07 -18.97
CA GLY A 59 -8.84 -2.30 -18.31
C GLY A 59 -10.35 -2.59 -18.27
N ARG A 60 -11.23 -1.64 -18.65
CA ARG A 60 -12.68 -1.77 -18.44
C ARG A 60 -13.52 -1.13 -19.54
N GLU A 61 -14.51 -1.86 -20.03
CA GLU A 61 -15.56 -1.32 -20.88
C GLU A 61 -16.25 -0.16 -20.13
N GLY A 62 -16.22 1.05 -20.71
CA GLY A 62 -16.77 2.26 -20.08
C GLY A 62 -15.80 3.06 -19.19
N GLY A 63 -14.49 2.76 -19.18
CA GLY A 63 -13.49 3.50 -18.38
C GLY A 63 -13.48 5.02 -18.62
N ALA A 64 -13.63 5.47 -19.87
CA ALA A 64 -13.73 6.90 -20.19
C ALA A 64 -14.99 7.57 -19.60
N ALA A 65 -16.10 6.84 -19.53
CA ALA A 65 -17.32 7.32 -18.90
C ALA A 65 -17.17 7.33 -17.37
N GLU A 66 -16.49 6.35 -16.77
CA GLU A 66 -16.15 6.35 -15.35
C GLU A 66 -15.30 7.57 -14.97
N LEU A 67 -14.21 7.83 -15.71
CA LEU A 67 -13.38 9.02 -15.48
C LEU A 67 -14.19 10.32 -15.61
N SER A 68 -15.07 10.41 -16.61
CA SER A 68 -15.93 11.59 -16.79
C SER A 68 -16.89 11.79 -15.62
N ARG A 69 -17.44 10.70 -15.05
CA ARG A 69 -18.28 10.76 -13.84
C ARG A 69 -17.48 11.22 -12.63
N ILE A 70 -16.28 10.68 -12.42
CA ILE A 70 -15.39 11.10 -11.32
C ILE A 70 -15.12 12.61 -11.39
N ARG A 71 -14.77 13.12 -12.57
CA ARG A 71 -14.58 14.55 -12.80
C ARG A 71 -15.86 15.34 -12.52
N ALA A 72 -17.01 14.89 -13.01
CA ALA A 72 -18.28 15.57 -12.77
C ALA A 72 -18.61 15.67 -11.26
N VAL A 73 -18.35 14.61 -10.49
CA VAL A 73 -18.55 14.61 -9.04
C VAL A 73 -17.57 15.56 -8.34
N PHE A 74 -16.30 15.59 -8.75
CA PHE A 74 -15.34 16.59 -8.25
C PHE A 74 -15.81 18.02 -8.51
N GLN A 75 -16.28 18.30 -9.72
CA GLN A 75 -16.79 19.62 -10.12
C GLN A 75 -18.02 20.02 -9.28
N HIS A 76 -18.89 19.07 -8.97
CA HIS A 76 -20.02 19.27 -8.06
C HIS A 76 -19.57 19.58 -6.63
N LEU A 77 -18.66 18.77 -6.09
CA LEU A 77 -18.12 18.90 -4.73
C LEU A 77 -17.33 20.20 -4.53
N ARG A 78 -16.48 20.60 -5.49
CA ARG A 78 -15.71 21.84 -5.35
C ARG A 78 -16.63 23.08 -5.44
N GLY A 79 -17.72 23.00 -6.21
CA GLY A 79 -18.60 24.12 -6.51
C GLY A 79 -17.97 25.13 -7.47
N THR A 80 -18.53 26.33 -7.58
CA THR A 80 -18.08 27.33 -8.56
C THR A 80 -16.94 28.24 -8.07
N THR A 81 -16.76 28.35 -6.76
CA THR A 81 -15.86 29.33 -6.13
C THR A 81 -14.56 28.74 -5.59
N SER A 82 -14.45 27.42 -5.48
CA SER A 82 -13.28 26.73 -4.93
C SER A 82 -12.52 25.95 -6.01
N THR A 83 -11.20 25.90 -5.86
CA THR A 83 -10.32 25.02 -6.63
C THR A 83 -10.23 23.62 -6.02
N CYS A 84 -10.65 23.44 -4.77
CA CYS A 84 -10.51 22.20 -4.02
C CYS A 84 -11.80 21.78 -3.29
N VAL A 85 -11.89 20.50 -2.93
CA VAL A 85 -12.94 19.94 -2.07
C VAL A 85 -12.53 20.06 -0.60
N SER A 86 -13.45 20.54 0.25
CA SER A 86 -13.29 20.58 1.71
C SER A 86 -13.97 19.40 2.38
N GLU A 87 -13.55 19.09 3.61
CA GLU A 87 -14.18 18.06 4.45
C GLU A 87 -15.69 18.26 4.57
N GLU A 88 -16.14 19.48 4.84
CA GLU A 88 -17.57 19.77 5.00
C GLU A 88 -18.40 19.38 3.76
N LYS A 89 -17.89 19.68 2.55
CA LYS A 89 -18.58 19.35 1.30
C LYS A 89 -18.54 17.86 1.02
N PHE A 90 -17.42 17.21 1.32
CA PHE A 90 -17.28 15.77 1.24
C PHE A 90 -18.24 15.04 2.18
N SER A 91 -18.26 15.43 3.46
CA SER A 91 -19.12 14.84 4.49
C SER A 91 -20.59 15.03 4.17
N ARG A 92 -20.99 16.22 3.68
CA ARG A 92 -22.36 16.47 3.22
C ARG A 92 -22.74 15.55 2.06
N PHE A 93 -21.87 15.42 1.06
CA PHE A 93 -22.12 14.54 -0.08
C PHE A 93 -22.27 13.08 0.33
N LEU A 94 -21.45 12.60 1.27
CA LEU A 94 -21.61 11.24 1.81
C LEU A 94 -22.91 11.08 2.61
N ALA A 95 -23.32 12.09 3.39
CA ALA A 95 -24.60 12.07 4.11
C ALA A 95 -25.80 12.05 3.16
N ASP A 96 -25.72 12.75 2.02
CA ASP A 96 -26.76 12.73 0.98
C ASP A 96 -26.82 11.37 0.28
N ALA A 97 -25.66 10.76 -0.02
CA ALA A 97 -25.58 9.43 -0.62
C ALA A 97 -25.98 8.30 0.36
N PHE A 98 -25.71 8.50 1.65
CA PHE A 98 -25.96 7.55 2.72
C PHE A 98 -26.64 8.25 3.91
N PRO A 99 -27.98 8.31 3.94
CA PRO A 99 -28.74 9.01 4.99
C PRO A 99 -28.34 8.69 6.43
N PRO A 100 -27.96 7.44 6.81
CA PRO A 100 -27.48 7.15 8.16
C PRO A 100 -26.27 7.98 8.60
N LEU A 101 -25.43 8.45 7.66
CA LEU A 101 -24.23 9.25 7.95
C LEU A 101 -24.55 10.71 8.32
N SER A 102 -25.81 11.13 8.21
CA SER A 102 -26.25 12.44 8.70
C SER A 102 -26.32 12.53 10.23
N ASP A 103 -26.23 11.41 10.95
CA ASP A 103 -26.20 11.40 12.41
C ASP A 103 -24.90 12.01 12.95
N THR A 104 -25.05 13.08 13.74
CA THR A 104 -23.95 13.75 14.45
C THR A 104 -23.11 12.82 15.34
N ASN A 105 -23.69 11.71 15.82
CA ASN A 105 -22.98 10.71 16.61
C ASN A 105 -21.93 9.92 15.80
N LEU A 106 -22.03 9.95 14.46
CA LEU A 106 -21.08 9.31 13.54
C LEU A 106 -20.05 10.29 12.96
N SER A 107 -20.04 11.54 13.42
CA SER A 107 -19.19 12.61 12.88
C SER A 107 -17.70 12.25 12.86
N LYS A 108 -17.15 11.56 13.88
CA LYS A 108 -15.74 11.12 13.87
C LYS A 108 -15.49 10.00 12.87
N GLY A 109 -16.49 9.12 12.63
CA GLY A 109 -16.42 8.08 11.61
C GLY A 109 -16.45 8.65 10.19
N VAL A 110 -17.26 9.67 9.94
CA VAL A 110 -17.30 10.39 8.65
C VAL A 110 -16.02 11.20 8.42
N ALA A 111 -15.50 11.88 9.45
CA ALA A 111 -14.20 12.54 9.39
C ALA A 111 -13.07 11.54 9.08
N ALA A 112 -13.10 10.34 9.69
CA ALA A 112 -12.15 9.28 9.39
C ALA A 112 -12.20 8.83 7.91
N LEU A 113 -13.39 8.80 7.27
CA LEU A 113 -13.48 8.55 5.83
C LEU A 113 -12.82 9.65 5.00
N PHE A 114 -12.95 10.91 5.41
CA PHE A 114 -12.27 12.02 4.76
C PHE A 114 -10.75 11.94 4.92
N ASP A 115 -10.26 11.56 6.10
CA ASP A 115 -8.82 11.37 6.33
C ASP A 115 -8.24 10.25 5.45
N ILE A 116 -8.94 9.12 5.36
CA ILE A 116 -8.60 8.01 4.46
C ILE A 116 -8.54 8.51 3.01
N PHE A 117 -9.55 9.25 2.57
CA PHE A 117 -9.61 9.78 1.22
C PHE A 117 -8.46 10.75 0.94
N SER A 118 -8.20 11.68 1.86
CA SER A 118 -7.16 12.69 1.74
C SER A 118 -5.76 12.11 1.73
N TRP A 119 -5.52 11.07 2.51
CA TRP A 119 -4.26 10.32 2.47
C TRP A 119 -4.03 9.64 1.11
N ASN A 120 -5.06 9.04 0.53
CA ASN A 120 -4.94 8.43 -0.79
C ASN A 120 -4.79 9.50 -1.90
N ALA A 121 -5.31 10.71 -1.71
CA ALA A 121 -5.08 11.83 -2.62
C ALA A 121 -3.63 12.33 -2.60
N ALA A 122 -2.98 12.29 -1.44
CA ALA A 122 -1.58 12.70 -1.27
C ALA A 122 -0.55 11.60 -1.61
N PHE A 123 -0.98 10.33 -1.69
CA PHE A 123 -0.11 9.19 -1.94
C PHE A 123 0.81 9.40 -3.17
N PRO A 124 2.13 9.08 -3.09
CA PRO A 124 2.82 8.39 -1.99
C PRO A 124 3.42 9.31 -0.90
N PHE A 125 3.24 10.62 -1.01
CA PHE A 125 3.82 11.59 -0.08
C PHE A 125 2.89 11.86 1.10
N PRO A 126 3.41 12.36 2.24
CA PRO A 126 2.55 12.88 3.29
C PRO A 126 1.70 14.06 2.77
N PRO A 127 0.46 14.24 3.29
CA PRO A 127 -0.32 15.44 3.01
C PRO A 127 0.45 16.73 3.37
N ALA A 128 0.43 17.73 2.49
CA ALA A 128 1.16 18.98 2.69
C ALA A 128 0.65 19.81 3.90
N SER A 129 -0.61 19.65 4.28
CA SER A 129 -1.22 20.30 5.43
C SER A 129 -2.21 19.33 6.09
N PRO A 130 -1.78 18.55 7.10
CA PRO A 130 -2.62 17.56 7.76
C PRO A 130 -3.92 18.15 8.33
N ASP A 131 -3.84 19.38 8.85
CA ASP A 131 -4.97 20.04 9.51
C ASP A 131 -5.98 20.64 8.51
N THR A 132 -5.61 20.81 7.25
CA THR A 132 -6.47 21.39 6.20
C THR A 132 -6.22 20.70 4.86
N PRO A 133 -6.62 19.42 4.71
CA PRO A 133 -6.42 18.71 3.45
C PRO A 133 -7.21 19.39 2.33
N MET A 134 -6.52 19.92 1.33
CA MET A 134 -7.15 20.47 0.14
C MET A 134 -7.02 19.45 -0.99
N LEU A 135 -8.17 18.97 -1.50
CA LEU A 135 -8.24 17.99 -2.56
C LEU A 135 -8.41 18.70 -3.90
N ASP A 136 -7.36 18.73 -4.72
CA ASP A 136 -7.44 19.12 -6.12
C ASP A 136 -8.02 17.98 -6.99
N GLU A 137 -8.22 18.24 -8.29
CA GLU A 137 -8.85 17.27 -9.19
C GLU A 137 -8.01 15.99 -9.31
N ASP A 138 -6.69 16.13 -9.47
CA ASP A 138 -5.79 15.00 -9.63
C ASP A 138 -5.72 14.17 -8.34
N GLY A 139 -5.64 14.81 -7.17
CA GLY A 139 -5.71 14.13 -5.88
C GLY A 139 -7.03 13.41 -5.68
N PHE A 140 -8.14 14.02 -6.07
CA PHE A 140 -9.45 13.39 -6.02
C PHE A 140 -9.51 12.14 -6.91
N ILE A 141 -9.01 12.22 -8.15
CA ILE A 141 -8.94 11.08 -9.07
C ILE A 141 -8.06 9.97 -8.48
N ARG A 142 -6.85 10.30 -8.00
CA ARG A 142 -5.94 9.34 -7.36
C ARG A 142 -6.65 8.59 -6.23
N ALA A 143 -7.30 9.32 -5.32
CA ALA A 143 -8.00 8.73 -4.19
C ALA A 143 -9.13 7.79 -4.63
N VAL A 144 -10.01 8.22 -5.54
CA VAL A 144 -11.13 7.41 -6.03
C VAL A 144 -10.64 6.13 -6.72
N VAL A 145 -9.55 6.20 -7.48
CA VAL A 145 -8.99 5.02 -8.15
C VAL A 145 -8.36 4.07 -7.13
N LEU A 146 -7.48 4.57 -6.26
CA LEU A 146 -6.78 3.73 -5.28
C LEU A 146 -7.73 3.03 -4.31
N LEU A 147 -8.78 3.73 -3.86
CA LEU A 147 -9.81 3.19 -2.96
C LEU A 147 -10.87 2.35 -3.68
N GLY A 148 -10.99 2.49 -4.99
CA GLY A 148 -11.95 1.74 -5.82
C GLY A 148 -11.39 0.48 -6.48
N VAL A 149 -10.12 0.14 -6.25
CA VAL A 149 -9.52 -1.13 -6.69
C VAL A 149 -9.82 -2.20 -5.65
N ASP A 150 -10.54 -3.26 -6.06
CA ASP A 150 -10.71 -4.46 -5.24
C ASP A 150 -9.32 -5.02 -4.89
N PRO A 151 -8.97 -5.18 -3.61
CA PRO A 151 -7.72 -5.81 -3.20
C PRO A 151 -7.48 -7.17 -3.85
N ARG A 152 -8.54 -7.92 -4.21
CA ARG A 152 -8.45 -9.22 -4.89
C ARG A 152 -7.83 -9.11 -6.29
N SER A 153 -7.95 -7.96 -6.94
CA SER A 153 -7.36 -7.70 -8.27
C SER A 153 -5.83 -7.60 -8.23
N ARG A 154 -5.24 -7.42 -7.04
CA ARG A 154 -3.79 -7.25 -6.85
C ARG A 154 -2.99 -8.56 -7.02
N HIS A 155 -3.68 -9.69 -7.21
CA HIS A 155 -3.08 -11.03 -7.30
C HIS A 155 -3.09 -11.64 -8.72
N LEU A 156 -3.47 -10.88 -9.74
CA LEU A 156 -3.56 -11.39 -11.11
C LEU A 156 -2.25 -11.25 -11.89
N VAL A 157 -1.14 -11.83 -11.41
CA VAL A 157 -0.10 -12.33 -12.31
C VAL A 157 0.66 -13.48 -11.66
N ASN A 158 0.60 -14.66 -12.27
CA ASN A 158 1.46 -15.82 -12.02
C ASN A 158 2.93 -15.46 -12.27
N PHE A 159 3.58 -14.77 -11.33
CA PHE A 159 5.03 -14.74 -11.28
C PHE A 159 5.49 -15.84 -10.33
N ALA A 160 6.63 -16.47 -10.66
CA ALA A 160 7.28 -17.49 -9.83
C ALA A 160 7.55 -17.02 -8.38
N PHE A 161 7.50 -15.71 -8.12
CA PHE A 161 7.61 -15.09 -6.81
C PHE A 161 6.31 -14.33 -6.49
N GLY A 162 5.40 -14.90 -5.70
CA GLY A 162 4.15 -14.23 -5.28
C GLY A 162 4.35 -12.88 -4.56
N CYS A 163 5.60 -12.55 -4.19
CA CYS A 163 5.99 -11.32 -3.50
C CYS A 163 6.57 -10.21 -4.40
N CYS A 164 6.76 -10.43 -5.71
CA CYS A 164 7.31 -9.40 -6.60
C CYS A 164 6.74 -9.44 -8.03
N HIS A 165 6.80 -8.31 -8.73
CA HIS A 165 6.38 -8.20 -10.14
C HIS A 165 7.44 -7.42 -10.92
N GLY A 166 7.70 -7.78 -12.17
CA GLY A 166 8.80 -7.17 -12.92
C GLY A 166 10.15 -7.60 -12.34
N VAL A 167 10.68 -8.69 -12.88
CA VAL A 167 12.00 -9.21 -12.56
C VAL A 167 12.92 -9.10 -13.77
N SER A 168 14.22 -9.00 -13.51
CA SER A 168 15.24 -9.12 -14.55
C SER A 168 16.20 -10.24 -14.18
N SER A 169 16.59 -11.07 -15.15
CA SER A 169 17.61 -12.09 -14.90
C SER A 169 18.93 -11.42 -14.56
N GLY A 170 19.67 -12.04 -13.66
CA GLY A 170 20.92 -11.50 -13.18
C GLY A 170 21.65 -12.41 -12.21
N HIS A 171 22.77 -11.93 -11.74
CA HIS A 171 23.58 -12.61 -10.74
C HIS A 171 23.51 -11.88 -9.41
N TRP A 172 23.63 -12.64 -8.34
CA TRP A 172 23.84 -12.15 -6.99
C TRP A 172 24.99 -12.96 -6.38
N GLY A 173 26.20 -12.44 -6.48
CA GLY A 173 27.40 -13.21 -6.16
C GLY A 173 27.48 -14.48 -7.02
N PRO A 174 27.53 -15.68 -6.43
CA PRO A 174 27.56 -16.94 -7.17
C PRO A 174 26.18 -17.37 -7.69
N HIS A 175 25.09 -16.76 -7.21
CA HIS A 175 23.73 -17.20 -7.51
C HIS A 175 23.24 -16.57 -8.81
N TYR A 176 22.68 -17.39 -9.71
CA TYR A 176 21.97 -16.91 -10.90
C TYR A 176 20.46 -16.97 -10.65
N GLY A 177 19.75 -15.89 -10.98
CA GLY A 177 18.33 -15.77 -10.64
C GLY A 177 17.74 -14.45 -11.09
N TRP A 178 16.85 -13.90 -10.27
CA TRP A 178 15.96 -12.80 -10.61
C TRP A 178 16.15 -11.61 -9.67
N LEU A 179 16.61 -10.50 -10.23
CA LEU A 179 16.66 -9.19 -9.57
C LEU A 179 15.29 -8.52 -9.61
N VAL A 180 14.85 -7.99 -8.47
CA VAL A 180 13.52 -7.40 -8.31
C VAL A 180 13.50 -5.93 -8.76
N SER A 181 12.70 -5.62 -9.79
CA SER A 181 12.50 -4.24 -10.24
C SER A 181 11.22 -3.60 -9.71
N LYS A 182 10.22 -4.39 -9.30
CA LYS A 182 9.06 -3.90 -8.53
C LYS A 182 8.65 -4.89 -7.44
N ARG A 183 8.21 -4.35 -6.31
CA ARG A 183 7.73 -5.14 -5.16
C ARG A 183 6.22 -5.40 -5.32
N GLY A 184 5.76 -6.59 -4.90
CA GLY A 184 4.33 -6.85 -4.76
C GLY A 184 3.78 -6.16 -3.51
N LYS A 185 2.63 -5.49 -3.63
CA LYS A 185 1.92 -4.91 -2.48
C LYS A 185 1.19 -6.01 -1.71
N THR A 186 1.24 -5.94 -0.39
CA THR A 186 0.65 -6.93 0.51
C THR A 186 -0.56 -6.38 1.27
N ALA A 187 -1.30 -7.26 1.95
CA ALA A 187 -2.37 -6.82 2.87
C ALA A 187 -1.85 -5.95 4.03
N GLN A 188 -0.59 -6.11 4.43
CA GLN A 188 0.03 -5.26 5.46
C GLN A 188 0.24 -3.84 4.95
N ASP A 189 0.55 -3.65 3.67
CA ASP A 189 0.65 -2.32 3.05
C ASP A 189 -0.69 -1.58 3.12
N PHE A 190 -1.79 -2.27 2.84
CA PHE A 190 -3.13 -1.70 3.01
C PHE A 190 -3.40 -1.28 4.46
N ARG A 191 -3.13 -2.15 5.43
CA ARG A 191 -3.34 -1.83 6.86
C ARG A 191 -2.45 -0.68 7.31
N ARG A 192 -1.22 -0.61 6.81
CA ARG A 192 -0.27 0.46 7.10
C ARG A 192 -0.74 1.81 6.59
N HIS A 193 -1.23 1.85 5.34
CA HIS A 193 -1.85 3.06 4.78
C HIS A 193 -3.08 3.48 5.56
N LEU A 194 -3.94 2.51 5.91
CA LEU A 194 -5.13 2.78 6.72
C LEU A 194 -4.75 3.32 8.10
N PHE A 195 -3.77 2.71 8.78
CA PHE A 195 -3.26 3.18 10.06
C PHE A 195 -2.74 4.62 9.96
N ARG A 196 -1.85 4.89 9.01
CA ARG A 196 -1.31 6.24 8.78
C ARG A 196 -2.39 7.27 8.50
N SER A 197 -3.43 6.87 7.78
CA SER A 197 -4.56 7.77 7.48
C SER A 197 -5.40 8.13 8.70
N LEU A 198 -5.41 7.28 9.72
CA LEU A 198 -6.25 7.47 10.90
C LEU A 198 -5.47 7.97 12.12
N SER A 199 -4.15 7.80 12.09
CA SER A 199 -3.27 8.00 13.23
C SER A 199 -2.93 9.46 13.50
N GLU A 200 -2.70 9.76 14.76
CA GLU A 200 -2.19 11.04 15.25
C GLU A 200 -0.86 10.82 15.99
N PRO A 201 0.01 11.83 16.08
CA PRO A 201 1.23 11.75 16.89
C PRO A 201 0.89 11.47 18.36
N LEU A 202 1.51 10.42 18.93
CA LEU A 202 1.33 10.10 20.33
C LEU A 202 1.95 11.18 21.22
N PRO A 203 1.24 11.68 22.25
CA PRO A 203 1.80 12.71 23.11
C PRO A 203 3.08 12.22 23.82
N GLY A 204 4.08 13.08 23.96
CA GLY A 204 5.31 12.75 24.68
C GLY A 204 6.21 11.71 24.01
N THR A 205 6.03 11.43 22.72
CA THR A 205 6.97 10.62 21.91
C THR A 205 8.05 11.47 21.24
N ALA A 206 8.37 12.66 21.77
CA ALA A 206 9.57 13.41 21.37
C ALA A 206 10.84 12.70 21.85
N MET A 207 11.14 11.54 21.27
CA MET A 207 12.42 10.86 21.44
C MET A 207 13.42 11.56 20.52
N GLN A 208 14.33 12.34 21.09
CA GLN A 208 15.54 12.80 20.43
C GLN A 208 16.68 11.85 20.84
N GLY A 209 17.29 11.13 19.90
CA GLY A 209 18.39 10.22 20.17
C GLY A 209 18.67 9.25 19.00
N GLU A 210 19.83 8.58 19.03
CA GLU A 210 20.28 7.62 18.01
C GLU A 210 19.61 6.22 18.14
N ASP A 211 18.99 5.91 19.28
CA ASP A 211 18.35 4.60 19.58
C ASP A 211 16.82 4.60 19.36
N ILE A 212 16.34 5.28 18.32
CA ILE A 212 14.92 5.27 17.99
C ILE A 212 14.61 3.97 17.23
N PRO A 213 13.78 3.05 17.75
CA PRO A 213 13.40 1.84 17.03
C PRO A 213 12.75 2.24 15.70
N MET A 214 13.34 1.84 14.58
CA MET A 214 12.78 2.11 13.25
C MET A 214 11.87 0.96 12.88
N THR A 215 10.64 1.25 12.48
CA THR A 215 9.77 0.23 11.92
C THR A 215 10.26 -0.13 10.52
N THR A 216 10.63 -1.39 10.34
CA THR A 216 11.09 -1.91 9.04
C THR A 216 10.04 -2.81 8.40
N ILE A 217 10.13 -2.94 7.08
CA ILE A 217 9.36 -3.92 6.31
C ILE A 217 10.34 -4.76 5.50
N ALA A 218 10.17 -6.08 5.58
CA ALA A 218 10.90 -7.03 4.77
C ALA A 218 10.50 -6.89 3.28
N VAL A 219 11.48 -6.64 2.41
CA VAL A 219 11.30 -6.47 0.96
C VAL A 219 12.18 -7.43 0.16
N PRO A 220 11.62 -8.17 -0.83
CA PRO A 220 12.41 -9.04 -1.68
C PRO A 220 13.32 -8.22 -2.61
N ARG A 221 14.58 -8.64 -2.73
CA ARG A 221 15.60 -8.02 -3.61
C ARG A 221 16.11 -8.95 -4.68
N PHE A 222 16.14 -10.24 -4.40
CA PHE A 222 16.61 -11.26 -5.33
C PHE A 222 15.95 -12.59 -5.02
N GLY A 223 15.70 -13.40 -6.04
CA GLY A 223 15.25 -14.77 -5.89
C GLY A 223 16.05 -15.70 -6.79
N TYR A 224 16.25 -16.95 -6.36
CA TYR A 224 16.89 -17.99 -7.15
C TYR A 224 16.38 -19.37 -6.69
N TYR A 225 16.72 -20.42 -7.45
CA TYR A 225 16.44 -21.80 -7.07
C TYR A 225 17.73 -22.51 -6.66
N GLN A 226 17.63 -23.41 -5.69
CA GLN A 226 18.72 -24.30 -5.29
C GLN A 226 18.19 -25.72 -5.10
N PRO A 227 19.02 -26.76 -5.24
CA PRO A 227 18.60 -28.13 -4.94
C PRO A 227 18.12 -28.24 -3.48
N ARG A 228 17.00 -28.94 -3.27
CA ARG A 228 16.44 -29.22 -1.94
C ARG A 228 17.42 -30.10 -1.16
N GLU A 229 17.77 -29.70 0.07
CA GLU A 229 18.66 -30.51 0.90
C GLU A 229 18.00 -31.86 1.23
N THR A 230 18.72 -32.96 0.96
CA THR A 230 18.24 -34.34 1.06
C THR A 230 17.82 -34.78 2.48
N ALA A 231 18.03 -33.97 3.52
CA ALA A 231 17.61 -34.28 4.89
C ALA A 231 16.08 -34.19 5.10
N SER A 232 15.36 -33.54 4.17
CA SER A 232 13.88 -33.51 4.13
C SER A 232 13.29 -34.64 3.29
N ARG A 233 14.10 -35.53 2.70
CA ARG A 233 13.62 -36.82 2.21
C ARG A 233 13.28 -37.68 3.44
N GLY A 234 12.00 -37.76 3.77
CA GLY A 234 11.49 -38.98 4.41
C GLY A 234 11.96 -40.20 3.59
N PRO A 235 12.11 -41.38 4.21
CA PRO A 235 12.65 -42.55 3.52
C PRO A 235 11.89 -42.75 2.20
N LEU A 236 12.64 -42.80 1.10
CA LEU A 236 12.14 -43.13 -0.23
C LEU A 236 11.18 -44.32 -0.06
N LYS A 237 9.88 -44.08 -0.28
CA LYS A 237 8.93 -45.18 -0.46
C LYS A 237 9.30 -45.82 -1.79
N ASP A 238 10.09 -46.87 -1.67
CA ASP A 238 10.43 -47.79 -2.74
C ASP A 238 9.18 -48.65 -3.03
N ASP A 239 8.11 -48.04 -3.52
CA ASP A 239 6.90 -48.75 -3.95
C ASP A 239 6.49 -48.19 -5.32
N ARG A 240 6.93 -48.92 -6.35
CA ARG A 240 6.48 -48.79 -7.73
C ARG A 240 4.98 -49.08 -7.80
N GLU A 241 4.18 -48.08 -8.11
CA GLU A 241 3.00 -48.29 -8.97
C GLU A 241 2.98 -47.22 -10.07
N ASP A 242 3.24 -47.73 -11.26
CA ASP A 242 3.19 -47.12 -12.58
C ASP A 242 1.76 -46.62 -12.87
N ASN A 243 1.49 -45.36 -12.52
CA ASN A 243 0.37 -44.60 -13.05
C ASN A 243 0.93 -43.30 -13.62
N GLY A 244 1.12 -43.28 -14.93
CA GLY A 244 1.70 -42.17 -15.68
C GLY A 244 0.92 -40.87 -15.59
N GLU A 245 1.16 -40.12 -14.53
CA GLU A 245 1.14 -38.66 -14.54
C GLU A 245 2.55 -38.22 -14.16
N ASP A 246 3.25 -37.57 -15.09
CA ASP A 246 4.53 -36.91 -14.85
C ASP A 246 4.33 -35.82 -13.79
N ILE A 247 4.39 -36.20 -12.50
CA ILE A 247 4.66 -35.26 -11.43
C ILE A 247 6.15 -34.99 -11.56
N GLU A 248 6.51 -33.90 -12.23
CA GLU A 248 7.86 -33.35 -12.16
C GLU A 248 8.20 -33.21 -10.68
N ASP A 249 9.02 -34.13 -10.18
CA ASP A 249 9.66 -34.03 -8.87
C ASP A 249 10.52 -32.76 -8.92
N ASP A 250 9.95 -31.63 -8.52
CA ASP A 250 10.64 -30.35 -8.44
C ASP A 250 11.63 -30.46 -7.25
N ASP A 251 12.80 -31.03 -7.54
CA ASP A 251 13.95 -31.19 -6.64
C ASP A 251 14.57 -29.83 -6.27
N GLU A 252 14.03 -28.73 -6.80
CA GLU A 252 14.48 -27.36 -6.57
C GLU A 252 13.62 -26.67 -5.51
N GLN A 253 14.28 -25.88 -4.66
CA GLN A 253 13.70 -25.06 -3.63
C GLN A 253 13.98 -23.59 -3.91
N GLN A 254 12.94 -22.77 -3.79
CA GLN A 254 13.05 -21.33 -3.98
C GLN A 254 13.76 -20.67 -2.79
N VAL A 255 14.69 -19.78 -3.08
CA VAL A 255 15.36 -18.92 -2.09
C VAL A 255 15.13 -17.46 -2.44
N VAL A 256 14.76 -16.65 -1.44
CA VAL A 256 14.55 -15.22 -1.59
C VAL A 256 15.45 -14.45 -0.63
N VAL A 257 16.18 -13.47 -1.17
CA VAL A 257 16.95 -12.49 -0.40
C VAL A 257 16.03 -11.33 -0.04
N MET A 258 15.76 -11.19 1.26
CA MET A 258 14.91 -10.13 1.82
C MET A 258 15.76 -9.06 2.49
N VAL A 259 15.31 -7.81 2.44
CA VAL A 259 15.97 -6.67 3.09
C VAL A 259 14.94 -5.90 3.90
N GLU A 260 15.30 -5.59 5.14
CA GLU A 260 14.53 -4.68 5.99
C GLU A 260 14.70 -3.24 5.51
N GLU A 261 13.61 -2.63 5.06
CA GLU A 261 13.57 -1.24 4.61
C GLU A 261 12.82 -0.34 5.59
N ASP A 262 13.26 0.92 5.73
CA ASP A 262 12.53 1.97 6.44
C ASP A 262 11.13 2.13 5.86
N GLU A 263 10.13 1.82 6.67
CA GLU A 263 8.72 1.88 6.34
C GLU A 263 8.30 3.24 5.73
N ARG A 264 8.92 4.33 6.18
CA ARG A 264 8.60 5.71 5.79
C ARG A 264 8.92 6.02 4.33
N SER A 265 9.70 5.17 3.68
CA SER A 265 10.23 5.38 2.33
C SER A 265 9.69 4.41 1.27
N ILE A 266 9.03 3.34 1.71
CA ILE A 266 8.65 2.21 0.84
C ILE A 266 7.67 2.64 -0.23
N ASP A 267 6.67 3.46 0.12
CA ASP A 267 5.63 3.90 -0.81
C ASP A 267 6.18 4.75 -1.95
N VAL A 268 7.09 5.68 -1.61
CA VAL A 268 7.73 6.54 -2.59
C VAL A 268 8.57 5.68 -3.53
N ARG A 269 9.37 4.76 -2.99
CA ARG A 269 10.22 3.85 -3.77
C ARG A 269 9.38 2.93 -4.68
N ASP A 270 8.28 2.39 -4.16
CA ASP A 270 7.34 1.56 -4.91
C ASP A 270 6.75 2.35 -6.08
N VAL A 271 6.21 3.55 -5.84
CA VAL A 271 5.65 4.40 -6.91
C VAL A 271 6.68 4.80 -7.95
N LEU A 272 7.90 5.15 -7.54
CA LEU A 272 8.99 5.47 -8.48
C LEU A 272 9.31 4.29 -9.41
N SER A 273 9.31 3.07 -8.87
CA SER A 273 9.54 1.86 -9.65
C SER A 273 8.34 1.45 -10.52
N GLU A 274 7.12 1.65 -10.02
CA GLU A 274 5.88 1.32 -10.72
C GLU A 274 5.64 2.26 -11.91
N CYS A 275 5.88 3.55 -11.69
CA CYS A 275 5.63 4.68 -12.59
C CYS A 275 6.94 5.44 -12.94
N PRO A 276 7.90 4.79 -13.65
CA PRO A 276 9.16 5.42 -14.02
C PRO A 276 8.94 6.59 -14.99
N ALA A 277 9.88 7.53 -14.99
CA ALA A 277 9.81 8.73 -15.81
C ALA A 277 9.83 8.44 -17.32
N GLU A 278 10.59 7.43 -17.73
CA GLU A 278 10.67 6.99 -19.11
C GLU A 278 10.05 5.59 -19.20
N GLN A 279 9.12 5.43 -20.14
CA GLN A 279 8.45 4.16 -20.43
C GLN A 279 8.90 3.68 -21.81
N ASP A 280 10.19 3.41 -21.97
CA ASP A 280 10.64 2.68 -23.16
C ASP A 280 10.38 1.17 -22.95
N SER A 281 9.58 0.58 -23.84
CA SER A 281 9.24 -0.84 -23.80
C SER A 281 10.41 -1.75 -24.16
N LEU A 282 11.47 -1.20 -24.75
CA LEU A 282 12.64 -1.94 -25.21
C LEU A 282 13.78 -1.94 -24.18
N THR A 283 13.70 -1.14 -23.11
CA THR A 283 14.73 -1.09 -22.07
C THR A 283 14.23 -1.63 -20.73
N ALA A 284 15.13 -2.31 -20.01
CA ALA A 284 14.81 -2.82 -18.69
C ALA A 284 14.74 -1.65 -17.69
N LYS A 285 13.55 -1.43 -17.12
CA LYS A 285 13.31 -0.41 -16.07
C LYS A 285 14.32 -0.51 -14.93
N PRO A 286 14.78 0.61 -14.33
CA PRO A 286 15.72 0.59 -13.22
C PRO A 286 15.29 -0.36 -12.10
N LEU A 287 16.27 -1.01 -11.47
CA LEU A 287 16.01 -1.81 -10.27
C LEU A 287 15.44 -0.93 -9.14
N ARG A 288 14.56 -1.49 -8.32
CA ARG A 288 13.81 -0.75 -7.29
C ARG A 288 14.72 -0.05 -6.28
N GLU A 289 15.80 -0.72 -5.86
CA GLU A 289 16.85 -0.13 -5.00
C GLU A 289 17.54 1.11 -5.57
N SER A 290 17.55 1.28 -6.89
CA SER A 290 18.32 2.36 -7.49
C SER A 290 17.68 3.72 -7.21
N TYR A 291 16.39 3.73 -6.87
CA TYR A 291 15.64 4.90 -6.44
C TYR A 291 16.02 5.42 -5.05
N ASP A 292 16.89 4.72 -4.31
CA ASP A 292 17.38 5.18 -3.00
C ASP A 292 18.01 6.58 -3.09
N ILE A 293 18.71 6.86 -4.18
CA ILE A 293 19.35 8.16 -4.42
C ILE A 293 18.33 9.29 -4.58
N ALA A 294 17.10 9.00 -5.04
CA ALA A 294 16.05 10.00 -5.20
C ALA A 294 15.32 10.29 -3.87
N LEU A 295 15.35 9.37 -2.91
CA LEU A 295 14.60 9.49 -1.66
C LEU A 295 15.07 10.66 -0.79
N GLU A 296 16.33 11.09 -0.90
CA GLU A 296 16.86 12.26 -0.17
C GLU A 296 16.29 13.59 -0.68
N HIS A 297 15.77 13.60 -1.90
CA HIS A 297 15.23 14.78 -2.57
C HIS A 297 13.70 14.86 -2.53
N LEU A 298 13.05 13.89 -1.88
CA LEU A 298 11.60 13.73 -1.87
C LEU A 298 11.03 13.81 -0.45
N PRO A 299 9.78 14.31 -0.29
CA PRO A 299 9.12 14.31 1.00
C PRO A 299 9.04 12.91 1.61
N ARG A 300 9.31 12.80 2.91
CA ARG A 300 9.23 11.56 3.68
C ARG A 300 8.22 11.68 4.80
N GLN A 301 7.71 10.54 5.25
CA GLN A 301 6.83 10.52 6.41
C GLN A 301 7.55 11.07 7.65
N PRO A 302 6.98 12.05 8.36
CA PRO A 302 7.67 12.72 9.47
C PRO A 302 7.80 11.83 10.72
N HIS A 303 6.89 10.89 10.90
CA HIS A 303 6.82 10.02 12.07
C HIS A 303 6.90 8.55 11.68
N ASP A 304 7.67 7.78 12.45
CA ASP A 304 7.62 6.32 12.42
C ASP A 304 6.28 5.82 12.98
N LEU A 305 5.88 4.60 12.60
CA LEU A 305 4.64 3.98 13.07
C LEU A 305 4.58 3.81 14.59
N PHE A 306 5.69 3.60 15.29
CA PHE A 306 5.67 3.49 16.76
C PHE A 306 5.35 4.82 17.46
N MET A 307 5.55 5.96 16.78
CA MET A 307 5.26 7.31 17.30
C MET A 307 3.79 7.71 17.10
N LEU A 308 3.02 6.85 16.43
CA LEU A 308 1.67 7.13 15.97
C LEU A 308 0.68 6.24 16.70
N GLY A 309 -0.55 6.73 16.86
CA GLY A 309 -1.65 5.94 17.39
C GLY A 309 -2.98 6.37 16.79
N VAL A 310 -3.91 5.44 16.68
CA VAL A 310 -5.27 5.73 16.23
C VAL A 310 -6.18 5.93 17.44
N PRO A 311 -6.90 7.07 17.58
CA PRO A 311 -7.86 7.26 18.64
C PRO A 311 -8.96 6.17 18.61
N VAL A 312 -9.16 5.47 19.72
CA VAL A 312 -10.17 4.40 19.84
C VAL A 312 -11.58 4.89 19.46
N PRO A 313 -12.05 6.07 19.91
CA PRO A 313 -13.38 6.55 19.53
C PRO A 313 -13.52 6.77 18.01
N LYS A 314 -12.45 7.21 17.34
CA LYS A 314 -12.42 7.41 15.88
C LYS A 314 -12.53 6.07 15.15
N LEU A 315 -11.75 5.07 15.59
CA LEU A 315 -11.74 3.74 14.99
C LEU A 315 -13.07 2.99 15.21
N VAL A 316 -13.67 3.09 16.40
CA VAL A 316 -14.98 2.49 16.68
C VAL A 316 -16.05 3.11 15.78
N GLN A 317 -16.12 4.45 15.68
CA GLN A 317 -17.09 5.09 14.81
C GLN A 317 -16.85 4.78 13.33
N LEU A 318 -15.60 4.67 12.89
CA LEU A 318 -15.29 4.21 11.53
C LEU A 318 -15.89 2.82 11.29
N PHE A 319 -15.66 1.85 12.18
CA PHE A 319 -16.24 0.51 12.01
C PHE A 319 -17.76 0.49 12.09
N THR A 320 -18.39 1.34 12.91
CA THR A 320 -19.84 1.53 12.88
C THR A 320 -20.31 2.05 11.52
N VAL A 321 -19.62 3.02 10.94
CA VAL A 321 -19.90 3.53 9.59
C VAL A 321 -19.74 2.42 8.54
N LEU A 322 -18.64 1.64 8.60
CA LEU A 322 -18.42 0.53 7.66
C LEU A 322 -19.49 -0.56 7.79
N ASP A 323 -19.98 -0.85 9.01
CA ASP A 323 -21.06 -1.80 9.24
C ASP A 323 -22.39 -1.31 8.66
N LEU A 324 -22.75 -0.06 8.96
CA LEU A 324 -24.02 0.54 8.54
C LEU A 324 -24.14 0.70 7.03
N VAL A 325 -23.09 1.20 6.36
CA VAL A 325 -23.18 1.59 4.93
C VAL A 325 -22.17 0.88 4.04
N GLY A 326 -21.05 0.42 4.61
CA GLY A 326 -20.02 -0.31 3.89
C GLY A 326 -20.31 -1.81 3.75
N ARG A 327 -21.34 -2.33 4.44
CA ARG A 327 -21.68 -3.77 4.52
C ARG A 327 -20.56 -4.62 5.15
N PHE A 328 -19.81 -4.04 6.08
CA PHE A 328 -18.82 -4.76 6.88
C PHE A 328 -19.54 -5.48 8.01
N PRO A 329 -19.67 -6.82 8.04
CA PRO A 329 -20.29 -7.50 9.16
C PRO A 329 -19.34 -7.41 10.37
N ALA A 330 -19.40 -6.30 11.09
CA ALA A 330 -18.45 -6.03 12.17
C ALA A 330 -18.60 -7.11 13.24
N PRO A 331 -17.57 -7.92 13.51
CA PRO A 331 -17.65 -8.83 14.63
C PRO A 331 -17.81 -7.97 15.88
N LYS A 332 -18.88 -8.13 16.66
CA LYS A 332 -19.02 -7.40 17.95
C LYS A 332 -17.76 -7.56 18.83
N THR A 333 -17.13 -8.73 18.73
CA THR A 333 -15.85 -9.07 19.36
C THR A 333 -14.67 -8.17 18.94
N LEU A 334 -14.71 -7.55 17.76
CA LEU A 334 -13.69 -6.62 17.26
C LEU A 334 -13.70 -5.30 18.05
N ILE A 335 -14.90 -4.75 18.30
CA ILE A 335 -15.08 -3.50 19.06
C ILE A 335 -14.70 -3.72 20.53
N ASP A 336 -15.06 -4.86 21.10
CA ASP A 336 -14.67 -5.21 22.46
C ASP A 336 -13.14 -5.43 22.58
N SER A 337 -12.53 -6.04 21.56
CA SER A 337 -11.07 -6.23 21.50
C SER A 337 -10.30 -4.91 21.34
N LEU A 338 -10.89 -3.91 20.66
CA LEU A 338 -10.31 -2.57 20.53
C LEU A 338 -10.18 -1.87 21.87
N ALA A 339 -11.25 -1.89 22.68
CA ALA A 339 -11.24 -1.28 24.00
C ALA A 339 -10.19 -1.94 24.93
N ALA A 340 -10.00 -3.25 24.80
CA ALA A 340 -9.02 -4.01 25.59
C ALA A 340 -7.56 -3.75 25.19
N LYS A 341 -7.29 -3.48 23.90
CA LYS A 341 -5.95 -3.20 23.36
C LYS A 341 -5.57 -1.71 23.38
N ALA A 342 -6.46 -0.87 23.89
CA ALA A 342 -6.22 0.55 24.02
C ALA A 342 -5.11 0.81 25.05
N THR A 343 -4.15 1.65 24.70
CA THR A 343 -3.14 2.11 25.66
C THR A 343 -3.73 3.28 26.46
N PRO A 344 -3.87 3.17 27.80
CA PRO A 344 -4.41 4.26 28.61
C PRO A 344 -3.36 5.38 28.78
N GLY A 345 -3.76 6.61 28.45
CA GLY A 345 -3.19 7.84 28.98
C GLY A 345 -1.80 8.25 28.47
N ARG A 346 -1.77 9.16 27.49
CA ARG A 346 -0.73 10.20 27.38
C ARG A 346 -1.31 11.63 27.28
N GLY A 347 -2.51 11.85 27.79
CA GLY A 347 -3.14 13.17 27.92
C GLY A 347 -4.45 13.29 27.12
N GLY A 348 -5.58 13.39 27.84
CA GLY A 348 -6.93 13.45 27.27
C GLY A 348 -7.78 12.18 27.55
N ASN A 349 -9.09 12.28 27.28
CA ASN A 349 -10.08 11.21 27.43
C ASN A 349 -10.02 10.14 26.31
N ASP A 350 -9.12 10.29 25.33
CA ASP A 350 -9.06 9.44 24.14
C ASP A 350 -7.89 8.44 24.25
N ALA A 351 -8.21 7.16 24.45
CA ALA A 351 -7.22 6.09 24.40
C ALA A 351 -6.81 5.79 22.95
N PHE A 352 -5.58 5.32 22.73
CA PHE A 352 -5.01 5.07 21.40
C PHE A 352 -4.69 3.59 21.16
N VAL A 353 -4.81 3.15 19.91
CA VAL A 353 -4.33 1.85 19.42
C VAL A 353 -3.03 2.06 18.67
N ASP A 354 -1.95 1.38 19.10
CA ASP A 354 -0.65 1.40 18.42
C ASP A 354 -0.64 0.57 17.13
N TRP A 355 0.45 0.70 16.35
CA TRP A 355 0.60 -0.01 15.08
C TRP A 355 0.49 -1.54 15.21
N HIS A 356 1.18 -2.16 16.17
CA HIS A 356 1.20 -3.61 16.31
C HIS A 356 -0.18 -4.18 16.67
N SER A 357 -0.88 -3.50 17.57
CA SER A 357 -2.23 -3.83 17.98
C SER A 357 -3.22 -3.66 16.83
N PHE A 358 -3.07 -2.59 16.04
CA PHE A 358 -3.88 -2.31 14.86
C PHE A 358 -3.66 -3.34 13.75
N ASP A 359 -2.41 -3.65 13.42
CA ASP A 359 -2.03 -4.64 12.42
C ASP A 359 -2.63 -6.01 12.79
N THR A 360 -2.39 -6.47 14.01
CA THR A 360 -2.92 -7.74 14.54
C THR A 360 -4.44 -7.80 14.51
N LEU A 361 -5.12 -6.70 14.84
CA LEU A 361 -6.58 -6.64 14.83
C LEU A 361 -7.15 -6.81 13.42
N LEU A 362 -6.54 -6.14 12.45
CA LEU A 362 -7.07 -6.08 11.08
C LEU A 362 -6.63 -7.23 10.18
N VAL A 363 -5.63 -8.04 10.56
CA VAL A 363 -5.13 -9.16 9.72
C VAL A 363 -6.26 -10.02 9.15
N HIS A 364 -7.26 -10.38 9.95
CA HIS A 364 -8.35 -11.27 9.53
C HIS A 364 -9.53 -10.59 8.84
N VAL A 365 -9.62 -9.25 8.93
CA VAL A 365 -10.77 -8.47 8.42
C VAL A 365 -10.36 -7.42 7.38
N SER A 366 -9.07 -7.33 7.02
CA SER A 366 -8.52 -6.34 6.09
C SER A 366 -9.26 -6.31 4.76
N LYS A 367 -9.62 -7.50 4.25
CA LYS A 367 -10.32 -7.67 2.97
C LYS A 367 -11.73 -7.10 3.04
N ASP A 368 -12.45 -7.35 4.12
CA ASP A 368 -13.81 -6.86 4.30
C ASP A 368 -13.82 -5.35 4.53
N VAL A 369 -12.88 -4.83 5.34
CA VAL A 369 -12.69 -3.38 5.51
C VAL A 369 -12.40 -2.70 4.18
N ALA A 370 -11.47 -3.23 3.39
CA ALA A 370 -11.14 -2.67 2.08
C ALA A 370 -12.33 -2.72 1.10
N GLN A 371 -13.09 -3.83 1.08
CA GLN A 371 -14.30 -3.93 0.28
C GLN A 371 -15.36 -2.92 0.70
N SER A 372 -15.54 -2.71 2.00
CA SER A 372 -16.49 -1.74 2.55
C SER A 372 -16.10 -0.31 2.23
N LEU A 373 -14.81 0.04 2.33
CA LEU A 373 -14.30 1.33 1.86
C LEU A 373 -14.53 1.50 0.36
N SER A 374 -14.23 0.47 -0.44
CA SER A 374 -14.49 0.52 -1.89
C SER A 374 -15.97 0.69 -2.22
N ASN A 375 -16.88 0.08 -1.47
CA ASN A 375 -18.32 0.25 -1.65
C ASN A 375 -18.74 1.69 -1.35
N ILE A 376 -18.30 2.24 -0.22
CA ILE A 376 -18.60 3.62 0.17
C ILE A 376 -18.06 4.59 -0.87
N PHE A 377 -16.80 4.45 -1.29
CA PHE A 377 -16.17 5.38 -2.24
C PHE A 377 -16.59 5.18 -3.69
N SER A 378 -17.32 4.11 -4.01
CA SER A 378 -17.87 3.90 -5.36
C SER A 378 -18.91 4.95 -5.76
N VAL A 379 -19.51 5.66 -4.80
CA VAL A 379 -20.43 6.78 -5.07
C VAL A 379 -19.77 7.89 -5.89
N PHE A 380 -18.45 8.08 -5.72
CA PHE A 380 -17.68 9.07 -6.48
C PHE A 380 -17.48 8.66 -7.95
N LYS A 381 -17.77 7.40 -8.30
CA LYS A 381 -17.77 6.89 -9.68
C LYS A 381 -19.14 7.01 -10.34
N GLY A 382 -20.13 7.56 -9.64
CA GLY A 382 -21.53 7.66 -10.09
C GLY A 382 -22.24 6.31 -10.15
N VAL A 383 -21.77 5.32 -9.39
CA VAL A 383 -22.50 4.07 -9.17
C VAL A 383 -23.44 4.32 -7.99
N GLU A 384 -24.75 4.22 -8.21
CA GLU A 384 -25.72 4.30 -7.12
C GLU A 384 -25.34 3.25 -6.05
N ALA A 385 -25.28 3.68 -4.78
CA ALA A 385 -25.17 2.77 -3.67
C ALA A 385 -26.36 1.80 -3.76
N ARG A 386 -26.11 0.54 -4.15
CA ARG A 386 -27.18 -0.45 -4.27
C ARG A 386 -27.86 -0.53 -2.90
N SER A 387 -29.10 -0.08 -2.83
CA SER A 387 -29.96 -0.15 -1.65
C SER A 387 -30.12 -1.58 -1.15
#